data_AF-A0A068UKI3-F1
#
_entry.id   AF-A0A068UKI3-F1
#
_cell.length_a   1.000
_cell.length_b   1.000
_cell.length_c   1.000
_cell.angle_alpha   90.00
_cell.angle_beta   90.00
_cell.angle_gamma   90.00
#
_symmetry.space_group_name_H-M   'P 1'
#
loop_
_entity.id
_entity.type
_entity.pdbx_description
1 polymer ?
#
loop_
_entity_poly.entity_id
_entity_poly.type
_entity_poly.pdbx_seq_one_letter_code
_entity_poly.pdbx_strand_id
1 'polypeptide(L)'
;MVGSGNELDAPLHSDEDYCSLSPSPLVTEGNMHDELYNRLQQSVEDAEISRREAYEESMKHRKAVKEAIEAARWARASEARYSEEFRLRKEVEEALVKHKEEIENMQYQLDEIKNKLQVAMEQKSSLESQIATSDKTVEDLKQKMFAAIDLLQKFKIEKDNLQVERDNAVREAEELKIKQAEEASSASMSCFFSEYSICEINEATHNFDQELKIGEGGYGSVYKGHLHHTQVAIKVLHQHSSQGPLEFQQEVGILSTLRHPNIVTLIGACRETCSLIYEYLPNGSLEDRLSCKDNTPPLSWQTRIRIASELCSALIFLHSCSPRGIIHGDLKPANILLDNNFVSKLCDFGMCRVLGEDKFSDNNTSLCCRTDHPKGTLAYIDPEYLATGELTTKSDVYSFGIILLRLLTGKPALGIYKEVENALNKGNLKDILDSTAGDWPFVQAQQLVHLAMRSCEMSRKTRPELASEIWRVLEPMRASCGACCSRLIFEEESQMPSYFICPIFQEVMQDPVVAADGYTYEAEALKGWLDSDHDTSPMTNLKLAHRNLVQNHALRSAIQEWLQKR
;
A
#
# COMPACT_ATOMS: atom_id res chain seq x y z
N MET A 1 44.84 -50.18 69.84
CA MET A 1 46.22 -49.67 69.78
C MET A 1 46.59 -49.27 71.20
N VAL A 2 47.25 -50.18 71.94
CA VAL A 2 48.69 -50.09 72.33
C VAL A 2 48.92 -48.88 73.24
N GLY A 3 49.33 -48.99 74.50
CA GLY A 3 49.75 -50.13 75.33
C GLY A 3 50.28 -49.64 76.68
N SER A 4 50.56 -50.63 77.56
CA SER A 4 51.64 -50.66 78.58
C SER A 4 51.56 -49.67 79.76
N GLY A 5 51.70 -50.02 81.05
CA GLY A 5 52.20 -51.23 81.70
C GLY A 5 53.14 -50.85 82.87
N ASN A 6 52.94 -51.49 84.03
CA ASN A 6 53.91 -51.82 85.11
C ASN A 6 54.57 -50.66 85.92
N GLU A 7 55.05 -50.78 87.16
CA GLU A 7 55.39 -51.88 88.11
C GLU A 7 55.56 -51.21 89.52
N LEU A 8 55.05 -51.76 90.62
CA LEU A 8 55.78 -52.50 91.68
C LEU A 8 57.02 -51.80 92.31
N ASP A 9 56.98 -51.52 93.62
CA ASP A 9 57.82 -52.24 94.61
C ASP A 9 57.60 -51.75 96.06
N ALA A 10 57.55 -52.72 96.97
CA ALA A 10 57.81 -52.61 98.41
C ALA A 10 59.20 -53.29 98.67
N PRO A 11 59.59 -53.79 99.86
CA PRO A 11 59.32 -53.48 101.28
C PRO A 11 60.68 -53.37 102.06
N LEU A 12 60.68 -53.76 103.36
CA LEU A 12 61.79 -54.14 104.27
C LEU A 12 62.04 -53.12 105.41
N HIS A 13 61.65 -53.48 106.65
CA HIS A 13 62.45 -54.18 107.69
C HIS A 13 63.22 -53.14 108.52
N SER A 14 63.48 -53.28 109.80
CA SER A 14 63.24 -54.26 110.87
C SER A 14 63.87 -53.58 112.12
N ASP A 15 63.44 -53.81 113.34
CA ASP A 15 63.96 -54.83 114.27
C ASP A 15 63.67 -54.25 115.67
N GLU A 16 63.01 -55.00 116.55
CA GLU A 16 63.65 -55.66 117.73
C GLU A 16 63.86 -54.65 118.88
N ASP A 17 63.68 -54.95 120.17
CA ASP A 17 63.50 -56.21 120.84
C ASP A 17 63.07 -55.96 122.31
N TYR A 18 62.30 -56.90 122.84
CA TYR A 18 62.45 -57.57 124.15
C TYR A 18 62.67 -56.78 125.45
N CYS A 19 61.80 -57.08 126.42
CA CYS A 19 62.02 -57.96 127.58
C CYS A 19 61.49 -57.33 128.89
N SER A 20 60.40 -57.87 129.47
CA SER A 20 60.38 -59.00 130.43
C SER A 20 61.00 -58.67 131.80
N LEU A 21 60.17 -58.71 132.85
CA LEU A 21 60.29 -59.59 134.05
C LEU A 21 59.79 -58.94 135.36
N SER A 22 58.93 -59.72 136.03
CA SER A 22 58.65 -59.89 137.47
C SER A 22 59.92 -59.89 138.36
N PRO A 23 59.90 -60.00 139.73
CA PRO A 23 58.80 -60.23 140.69
C PRO A 23 58.88 -59.43 142.04
N SER A 24 57.86 -59.64 142.89
CA SER A 24 57.79 -59.55 144.39
C SER A 24 59.09 -59.76 145.20
N PRO A 25 59.13 -59.54 146.55
CA PRO A 25 58.25 -58.78 147.46
C PRO A 25 58.96 -58.00 148.62
N LEU A 26 58.14 -57.40 149.50
CA LEU A 26 58.35 -57.08 150.93
C LEU A 26 59.16 -55.81 151.36
N VAL A 27 58.35 -54.81 151.79
CA VAL A 27 58.38 -54.10 153.08
C VAL A 27 59.45 -53.02 153.36
N THR A 28 58.96 -51.77 153.28
CA THR A 28 59.29 -50.50 154.03
C THR A 28 60.74 -50.00 153.98
N GLU A 29 61.05 -48.76 153.57
CA GLU A 29 60.51 -47.48 154.06
C GLU A 29 60.96 -46.29 153.15
N GLY A 30 60.05 -45.33 152.87
CA GLY A 30 60.32 -43.92 152.47
C GLY A 30 61.09 -43.65 151.16
N ASN A 31 60.47 -43.49 149.98
CA ASN A 31 59.44 -42.54 149.50
C ASN A 31 59.83 -41.05 149.40
N MET A 32 60.82 -40.72 148.55
CA MET A 32 60.87 -39.38 147.92
C MET A 32 61.54 -39.35 146.53
N HIS A 33 62.41 -40.31 146.20
CA HIS A 33 63.12 -40.25 144.92
C HIS A 33 62.33 -40.85 143.74
N ASP A 34 61.40 -41.76 144.00
CA ASP A 34 60.50 -42.34 142.99
C ASP A 34 59.48 -41.34 142.43
N GLU A 35 59.08 -40.35 143.22
CA GLU A 35 57.98 -39.44 142.85
C GLU A 35 58.37 -38.39 141.79
N LEU A 36 59.67 -38.04 141.71
CA LEU A 36 60.21 -37.13 140.69
C LEU A 36 60.51 -37.87 139.38
N TYR A 37 61.00 -39.11 139.46
CA TYR A 37 61.25 -39.94 138.28
C TYR A 37 59.93 -40.30 137.58
N ASN A 38 58.90 -40.67 138.35
CA ASN A 38 57.56 -40.93 137.82
C ASN A 38 56.92 -39.69 137.18
N ARG A 39 57.08 -38.49 137.75
CA ARG A 39 56.57 -37.23 137.16
C ARG A 39 57.27 -36.87 135.85
N LEU A 40 58.59 -37.05 135.77
CA LEU A 40 59.34 -36.78 134.55
C LEU A 40 58.93 -37.76 133.45
N GLN A 41 58.85 -39.06 133.78
CA GLN A 41 58.42 -40.10 132.86
C GLN A 41 57.00 -39.87 132.34
N GLN A 42 56.08 -39.46 133.22
CA GLN A 42 54.72 -39.08 132.82
C GLN A 42 54.68 -37.84 131.92
N SER A 43 55.51 -36.81 132.18
CA SER A 43 55.59 -35.63 131.31
C SER A 43 56.19 -35.94 129.93
N VAL A 44 57.13 -36.88 129.86
CA VAL A 44 57.73 -37.34 128.60
C VAL A 44 56.68 -38.14 127.83
N GLU A 45 55.97 -39.06 128.48
CA GLU A 45 54.84 -39.79 127.87
C GLU A 45 53.74 -38.85 127.38
N ASP A 46 53.33 -37.85 128.17
CA ASP A 46 52.33 -36.84 127.78
C ASP A 46 52.81 -35.98 126.60
N ALA A 47 54.10 -35.62 126.56
CA ALA A 47 54.69 -34.89 125.45
C ALA A 47 54.81 -35.76 124.19
N GLU A 48 55.09 -37.06 124.32
CA GLU A 48 55.08 -38.01 123.21
C GLU A 48 53.68 -38.25 122.67
N ILE A 49 52.67 -38.37 123.53
CA ILE A 49 51.25 -38.45 123.16
C ILE A 49 50.84 -37.17 122.42
N SER A 50 51.12 -36.00 122.99
CA SER A 50 50.80 -34.70 122.35
C SER A 50 51.49 -34.53 121.00
N ARG A 51 52.75 -34.99 120.87
CA ARG A 51 53.50 -34.98 119.60
C ARG A 51 52.87 -35.93 118.57
N ARG A 52 52.38 -37.09 119.00
CA ARG A 52 51.67 -38.05 118.13
C ARG A 52 50.33 -37.49 117.68
N GLU A 53 49.56 -36.89 118.58
CA GLU A 53 48.29 -36.22 118.28
C GLU A 53 48.47 -35.04 117.32
N ALA A 54 49.45 -34.16 117.55
CA ALA A 54 49.77 -33.06 116.65
C ALA A 54 50.24 -33.55 115.27
N TYR A 55 50.96 -34.67 115.21
CA TYR A 55 51.34 -35.30 113.95
C TYR A 55 50.14 -35.88 113.20
N GLU A 56 49.24 -36.59 113.91
CA GLU A 56 47.99 -37.09 113.34
C GLU A 56 47.08 -35.96 112.85
N GLU A 57 46.99 -34.86 113.60
CA GLU A 57 46.21 -33.69 113.22
C GLU A 57 46.83 -32.97 112.01
N SER A 58 48.15 -32.85 111.95
CA SER A 58 48.87 -32.35 110.78
C SER A 58 48.64 -33.24 109.54
N MET A 59 48.61 -34.56 109.73
CA MET A 59 48.29 -35.51 108.67
C MET A 59 46.83 -35.39 108.20
N LYS A 60 45.87 -35.23 109.12
CA LYS A 60 44.45 -34.94 108.81
C LYS A 60 44.30 -33.62 108.06
N HIS A 61 44.99 -32.56 108.50
CA HIS A 61 44.97 -31.26 107.86
C HIS A 61 45.57 -31.31 106.45
N ARG A 62 46.72 -31.97 106.26
CA ARG A 62 47.32 -32.19 104.93
C ARG A 62 46.40 -32.99 104.01
N LYS A 63 45.69 -33.98 104.54
CA LYS A 63 44.69 -34.76 103.78
C LYS A 63 43.52 -33.87 103.36
N ALA A 64 42.93 -33.09 104.28
CA ALA A 64 41.85 -32.17 103.99
C ALA A 64 42.25 -31.07 102.98
N VAL A 65 43.47 -30.54 103.07
CA VAL A 65 44.00 -29.56 102.10
C VAL A 65 44.16 -30.18 100.72
N LYS A 66 44.65 -31.42 100.61
CA LYS A 66 44.72 -32.14 99.32
C LYS A 66 43.33 -32.35 98.73
N GLU A 67 42.38 -32.82 99.53
CA GLU A 67 40.97 -33.01 99.11
C GLU A 67 40.33 -31.69 98.68
N ALA A 68 40.58 -30.58 99.38
CA ALA A 68 40.09 -29.26 99.00
C ALA A 68 40.69 -28.74 97.69
N ILE A 69 41.99 -28.97 97.45
CA ILE A 69 42.65 -28.61 96.17
C ILE A 69 42.06 -29.45 95.03
N GLU A 70 41.85 -30.75 95.24
CA GLU A 70 41.22 -31.62 94.26
C GLU A 70 39.78 -31.18 93.98
N ALA A 71 38.97 -30.90 95.01
CA ALA A 71 37.61 -30.37 94.85
C ALA A 71 37.59 -29.03 94.10
N ALA A 72 38.52 -28.11 94.39
CA ALA A 72 38.64 -26.84 93.67
C ALA A 72 39.11 -27.01 92.21
N ARG A 73 39.90 -28.04 91.90
CA ARG A 73 40.24 -28.41 90.52
C ARG A 73 39.02 -28.98 89.79
N TRP A 74 38.26 -29.87 90.43
CA TRP A 74 37.02 -30.41 89.89
C TRP A 74 35.98 -29.32 89.62
N ALA A 75 35.79 -28.39 90.56
CA ALA A 75 34.90 -27.24 90.40
C ALA A 75 35.29 -26.38 89.20
N ARG A 76 36.56 -25.98 89.09
CA ARG A 76 37.05 -25.19 87.94
C ARG A 76 36.93 -25.93 86.61
N ALA A 77 37.21 -27.24 86.60
CA ALA A 77 37.02 -28.06 85.39
C ALA A 77 35.54 -28.16 84.99
N SER A 78 34.62 -28.26 85.95
CA SER A 78 33.18 -28.27 85.68
C SER A 78 32.66 -26.92 85.20
N GLU A 79 33.17 -25.81 85.76
CA GLU A 79 32.82 -24.45 85.35
C GLU A 79 33.31 -24.14 83.93
N ALA A 80 34.52 -24.57 83.59
CA ALA A 80 35.06 -24.46 82.23
C ALA A 80 34.23 -25.30 81.22
N ARG A 81 33.84 -26.54 81.59
CA ARG A 81 32.96 -27.37 80.75
C ARG A 81 31.59 -26.74 80.55
N TYR A 82 30.99 -26.21 81.61
CA TYR A 82 29.70 -25.53 81.54
C TYR A 82 29.77 -24.28 80.66
N SER A 83 30.84 -23.49 80.78
CA SER A 83 31.04 -22.28 79.96
C SER A 83 31.21 -22.61 78.48
N GLU A 84 31.95 -23.67 78.17
CA GLU A 84 32.13 -24.15 76.79
C GLU A 84 30.81 -24.70 76.22
N GLU A 85 30.07 -25.49 76.98
CA GLU A 85 28.75 -25.98 76.58
C GLU A 85 27.77 -24.82 76.36
N PHE A 86 27.79 -23.80 77.21
CA PHE A 86 26.98 -22.60 77.05
C PHE A 86 27.33 -21.85 75.76
N ARG A 87 28.63 -21.72 75.42
CA ARG A 87 29.07 -21.11 74.16
C ARG A 87 28.56 -21.90 72.95
N LEU A 88 28.77 -23.22 72.93
CA LEU A 88 28.32 -24.08 71.83
C LEU A 88 26.80 -24.04 71.67
N ARG A 89 26.04 -24.04 72.77
CA ARG A 89 24.58 -23.88 72.72
C ARG A 89 24.16 -22.57 72.07
N LYS A 90 24.84 -21.46 72.40
CA LYS A 90 24.57 -20.16 71.80
C LYS A 90 24.88 -20.14 70.30
N GLU A 91 26.00 -20.72 69.87
CA GLU A 91 26.34 -20.83 68.44
C GLU A 91 25.31 -21.66 67.66
N VAL A 92 24.86 -22.78 68.24
CA VAL A 92 23.80 -23.62 67.64
C VAL A 92 22.46 -22.88 67.58
N GLU A 93 22.11 -22.12 68.62
CA GLU A 93 20.88 -21.33 68.66
C GLU A 93 20.89 -20.20 67.62
N GLU A 94 22.00 -19.49 67.47
CA GLU A 94 22.18 -18.47 66.41
C GLU A 94 22.10 -19.08 65.01
N ALA A 95 22.73 -20.23 64.79
CA ALA A 95 22.63 -20.96 63.52
C ALA A 95 21.20 -21.45 63.23
N LEU A 96 20.48 -21.91 64.26
CA LEU A 96 19.08 -22.32 64.14
C LEU A 96 18.17 -21.16 63.74
N VAL A 97 18.37 -19.97 64.32
CA VAL A 97 17.60 -18.76 63.94
C VAL A 97 17.85 -18.42 62.48
N LYS A 98 19.11 -18.40 62.05
CA LYS A 98 19.46 -18.12 60.65
C LYS A 98 18.83 -19.12 59.68
N HIS A 99 18.88 -20.41 59.98
CA HIS A 99 18.25 -21.43 59.13
C HIS A 99 16.72 -21.33 59.11
N LYS A 100 16.09 -20.91 60.22
CA LYS A 100 14.64 -20.65 60.24
C LYS A 100 14.28 -19.50 59.30
N GLU A 101 15.02 -18.39 59.34
CA GLU A 101 14.81 -17.26 58.43
C GLU A 101 15.01 -17.66 56.96
N GLU A 102 16.03 -18.48 56.66
CA GLU A 102 16.24 -19.03 55.31
C GLU A 102 15.06 -19.90 54.84
N ILE A 103 14.51 -20.75 55.72
CA ILE A 103 13.34 -21.58 55.42
C ILE A 103 12.10 -20.72 55.18
N GLU A 104 11.85 -19.71 56.01
CA GLU A 104 10.71 -18.79 55.83
C GLU A 104 10.81 -18.03 54.50
N ASN A 105 12.00 -17.55 54.15
CA ASN A 105 12.23 -16.87 52.87
C ASN A 105 12.01 -17.83 51.67
N MET A 106 12.47 -19.08 51.78
CA MET A 106 12.21 -20.10 50.75
C MET A 106 10.72 -20.44 50.64
N GLN A 107 9.99 -20.50 51.76
CA GLN A 107 8.54 -20.70 51.76
C GLN A 107 7.82 -19.56 51.05
N TYR A 108 8.20 -18.31 51.32
CA TYR A 108 7.65 -17.15 50.64
C TYR A 108 7.86 -17.22 49.11
N GLN A 109 9.08 -17.56 48.68
CA GLN A 109 9.37 -17.73 47.25
C GLN A 109 8.56 -18.88 46.61
N LEU A 110 8.39 -20.00 47.32
CA LEU A 110 7.58 -21.12 46.84
C LEU A 110 6.11 -20.71 46.66
N ASP A 111 5.54 -19.96 47.60
CA ASP A 111 4.17 -19.46 47.49
C ASP A 111 4.01 -18.46 46.35
N GLU A 112 4.99 -17.58 46.14
CA GLU A 112 4.99 -16.66 45.00
C GLU A 112 5.03 -17.41 43.65
N ILE A 113 5.89 -18.42 43.53
CA ILE A 113 5.99 -19.26 42.32
C ILE A 113 4.68 -20.04 42.12
N LYS A 114 4.10 -20.61 43.18
CA LYS A 114 2.83 -21.33 43.12
C LYS A 114 1.69 -20.45 42.64
N ASN A 115 1.60 -19.21 43.11
CA ASN A 115 0.60 -18.25 42.66
C ASN A 115 0.79 -17.90 41.17
N LYS A 116 2.03 -17.65 40.74
CA LYS A 116 2.32 -17.39 39.32
C LYS A 116 1.97 -18.59 38.44
N LEU A 117 2.24 -19.81 38.89
CA LEU A 117 1.88 -21.04 38.18
C LEU A 117 0.35 -21.19 38.05
N GLN A 118 -0.40 -20.91 39.11
CA GLN A 118 -1.87 -20.95 39.09
C GLN A 118 -2.45 -19.98 38.05
N VAL A 119 -1.97 -18.72 38.04
CA VAL A 119 -2.40 -17.71 37.06
C VAL A 119 -2.05 -18.15 35.63
N ALA A 120 -0.86 -18.70 35.41
CA ALA A 120 -0.45 -19.22 34.10
C ALA A 120 -1.33 -20.40 33.64
N MET A 121 -1.75 -21.29 34.56
CA MET A 121 -2.65 -22.40 34.24
C MET A 121 -4.05 -21.91 33.86
N GLU A 122 -4.58 -20.89 34.55
CA GLU A 122 -5.88 -20.28 34.21
C GLU A 122 -5.84 -19.59 32.84
N GLN A 123 -4.77 -18.85 32.55
CA GLN A 123 -4.55 -18.24 31.23
C GLN A 123 -4.47 -19.29 30.12
N LYS A 124 -3.72 -20.38 30.36
CA LYS A 124 -3.62 -21.50 29.42
C LYS A 124 -5.01 -22.10 29.13
N SER A 125 -5.81 -22.37 30.16
CA SER A 125 -7.16 -22.93 29.99
C SER A 125 -8.08 -21.97 29.22
N SER A 126 -7.99 -20.66 29.46
CA SER A 126 -8.73 -19.65 28.70
C SER A 126 -8.35 -19.66 27.22
N LEU A 127 -7.06 -19.71 26.91
CA LEU A 127 -6.57 -19.77 25.53
C LEU A 127 -6.99 -21.05 24.81
N GLU A 128 -6.94 -22.20 25.48
CA GLU A 128 -7.42 -23.47 24.93
C GLU A 128 -8.91 -23.41 24.57
N SER A 129 -9.73 -22.76 25.40
CA SER A 129 -11.15 -22.54 25.10
C SER A 129 -11.36 -21.60 23.90
N GLN A 130 -10.58 -20.53 23.79
CA GLN A 130 -10.61 -19.63 22.64
C GLN A 130 -10.22 -20.34 21.34
N ILE A 131 -9.17 -21.17 21.37
CA ILE A 131 -8.75 -21.97 20.22
C ILE A 131 -9.88 -22.92 19.79
N ALA A 132 -10.48 -23.65 20.73
CA ALA A 132 -11.59 -24.56 20.42
C ALA A 132 -12.80 -23.84 19.79
N THR A 133 -13.14 -22.64 20.27
CA THR A 133 -14.21 -21.83 19.65
C THR A 133 -13.84 -21.34 18.26
N SER A 134 -12.60 -20.86 18.07
CA SER A 134 -12.09 -20.44 16.76
C SER A 134 -12.12 -21.59 15.76
N ASP A 135 -11.63 -22.77 16.13
CA ASP A 135 -11.63 -23.97 15.27
C ASP A 135 -13.05 -24.35 14.82
N LYS A 136 -14.02 -24.24 15.73
CA LYS A 136 -15.43 -24.47 15.39
C LYS A 136 -15.96 -23.46 14.37
N THR A 137 -15.57 -22.19 14.47
CA THR A 137 -15.96 -21.18 13.46
C THR A 137 -15.30 -21.41 12.11
N VAL A 138 -14.04 -21.86 12.10
CA VAL A 138 -13.33 -22.19 10.86
C VAL A 138 -14.03 -23.35 10.15
N GLU A 139 -14.47 -24.36 10.88
CA GLU A 139 -15.17 -25.51 10.30
C GLU A 139 -16.55 -25.13 9.73
N ASP A 140 -17.31 -24.27 10.41
CA ASP A 140 -18.58 -23.72 9.90
C ASP A 140 -18.37 -22.90 8.61
N LEU A 141 -17.32 -22.06 8.57
CA LEU A 141 -16.97 -21.29 7.38
C LEU A 141 -16.54 -22.19 6.21
N LYS A 142 -15.77 -23.25 6.47
CA LYS A 142 -15.43 -24.24 5.44
C LYS A 142 -16.68 -24.90 4.86
N GLN A 143 -17.62 -25.32 5.70
CA GLN A 143 -18.86 -25.93 5.23
C GLN A 143 -19.69 -24.96 4.37
N LYS A 144 -19.80 -23.69 4.78
CA LYS A 144 -20.45 -22.65 3.98
C LYS A 144 -19.76 -22.40 2.64
N MET A 145 -18.42 -22.42 2.63
CA MET A 145 -17.63 -22.28 1.41
C MET A 145 -17.89 -23.43 0.43
N PHE A 146 -17.91 -24.69 0.90
CA PHE A 146 -18.25 -25.82 0.05
C PHE A 146 -19.68 -25.72 -0.52
N ALA A 147 -20.65 -25.33 0.30
CA ALA A 147 -22.03 -25.12 -0.17
C ALA A 147 -22.13 -24.01 -1.24
N ALA A 148 -21.37 -22.92 -1.09
CA ALA A 148 -21.32 -21.84 -2.07
C ALA A 148 -20.68 -22.29 -3.40
N ILE A 149 -19.61 -23.10 -3.34
CA ILE A 149 -18.97 -23.67 -4.54
C ILE A 149 -19.94 -24.58 -5.30
N ASP A 150 -20.67 -25.44 -4.59
CA ASP A 150 -21.70 -26.30 -5.20
C ASP A 150 -22.80 -25.48 -5.88
N LEU A 151 -23.24 -24.38 -5.26
CA LEU A 151 -24.24 -23.49 -5.84
C LEU A 151 -23.71 -22.78 -7.10
N LEU A 152 -22.45 -22.32 -7.08
CA LEU A 152 -21.81 -21.70 -8.24
C LEU A 152 -21.65 -22.69 -9.41
N GLN A 153 -21.33 -23.95 -9.13
CA GLN A 153 -21.30 -24.98 -10.18
C GLN A 153 -22.68 -25.20 -10.81
N LYS A 154 -23.75 -25.21 -10.00
CA LYS A 154 -25.12 -25.29 -10.52
C LYS A 154 -25.47 -24.11 -11.42
N PHE A 155 -25.19 -22.88 -10.97
CA PHE A 155 -25.42 -21.69 -11.78
C PHE A 155 -24.57 -21.65 -13.04
N LYS A 156 -23.35 -22.21 -13.01
CA LYS A 156 -22.51 -22.33 -14.21
C LYS A 156 -23.14 -23.25 -15.24
N ILE A 157 -23.61 -24.42 -14.83
CA ILE A 157 -24.31 -25.38 -15.71
C ILE A 157 -25.58 -24.75 -16.28
N GLU A 158 -26.36 -24.05 -15.46
CA GLU A 158 -27.57 -23.35 -15.90
C GLU A 158 -27.25 -22.24 -16.92
N LYS A 159 -26.20 -21.45 -16.66
CA LYS A 159 -25.74 -20.42 -17.60
C LYS A 159 -25.32 -21.03 -18.94
N ASP A 160 -24.57 -22.13 -18.90
CA ASP A 160 -24.09 -22.81 -20.11
C ASP A 160 -25.28 -23.39 -20.90
N ASN A 161 -26.30 -23.95 -20.23
CA ASN A 161 -27.54 -24.42 -20.86
C ASN A 161 -28.33 -23.27 -21.50
N LEU A 162 -28.53 -22.16 -20.78
CA LEU A 162 -29.22 -20.98 -21.31
C LEU A 162 -28.46 -20.36 -22.49
N GLN A 163 -27.13 -20.44 -22.48
CA GLN A 163 -26.31 -19.98 -23.59
C GLN A 163 -26.49 -20.85 -24.83
N VAL A 164 -26.60 -22.17 -24.67
CA VAL A 164 -26.95 -23.08 -25.77
C VAL A 164 -28.36 -22.80 -26.31
N GLU A 165 -29.34 -22.59 -25.43
CA GLU A 165 -30.70 -22.21 -25.85
C GLU A 165 -30.73 -20.90 -26.62
N ARG A 166 -30.01 -19.87 -26.13
CA ARG A 166 -29.85 -18.60 -26.83
C ARG A 166 -29.21 -18.79 -28.20
N ASP A 167 -28.13 -19.57 -28.30
CA ASP A 167 -27.43 -19.77 -29.56
C ASP A 167 -28.31 -20.52 -30.58
N ASN A 168 -29.16 -21.44 -30.11
CA ASN A 168 -30.18 -22.08 -30.94
C ASN A 168 -31.27 -21.10 -31.38
N ALA A 169 -31.79 -20.27 -30.47
CA ALA A 169 -32.78 -19.24 -30.80
C ALA A 169 -32.22 -18.19 -31.77
N VAL A 170 -30.95 -17.82 -31.63
CA VAL A 170 -30.26 -16.91 -32.56
C VAL A 170 -30.13 -17.57 -33.93
N ARG A 171 -29.74 -18.84 -34.01
CA ARG A 171 -29.65 -19.59 -35.27
C ARG A 171 -31.01 -19.69 -35.96
N GLU A 172 -32.07 -20.00 -35.22
CA GLU A 172 -33.45 -20.01 -35.75
C GLU A 172 -33.89 -18.61 -36.21
N ALA A 173 -33.58 -17.58 -35.43
CA ALA A 173 -33.87 -16.19 -35.80
C ALA A 173 -33.05 -15.72 -37.02
N GLU A 174 -31.82 -16.19 -37.19
CA GLU A 174 -30.97 -15.95 -38.35
C GLU A 174 -31.50 -16.68 -39.59
N GLU A 175 -31.95 -17.93 -39.46
CA GLU A 175 -32.63 -18.66 -40.54
C GLU A 175 -33.94 -17.97 -40.95
N LEU A 176 -34.69 -17.44 -39.99
CA LEU A 176 -35.90 -16.64 -40.25
C LEU A 176 -35.55 -15.27 -40.84
N LYS A 177 -34.44 -14.64 -40.42
CA LYS A 177 -33.94 -13.37 -40.98
C LYS A 177 -33.38 -13.56 -42.38
N ILE A 178 -32.76 -14.68 -42.73
CA ILE A 178 -32.32 -14.97 -44.10
C ILE A 178 -33.56 -15.12 -45.00
N LYS A 179 -34.61 -15.80 -44.51
CA LYS A 179 -35.92 -15.87 -45.20
C LYS A 179 -36.65 -14.52 -45.29
N GLN A 180 -36.49 -13.64 -44.30
CA GLN A 180 -37.05 -12.28 -44.31
C GLN A 180 -36.15 -11.26 -45.04
N ALA A 181 -34.85 -11.52 -45.19
CA ALA A 181 -33.89 -10.67 -45.89
C ALA A 181 -33.97 -10.82 -47.42
N GLU A 182 -34.60 -11.89 -47.93
CA GLU A 182 -35.07 -11.95 -49.31
C GLU A 182 -36.29 -11.03 -49.56
N GLU A 183 -36.98 -10.54 -48.52
CA GLU A 183 -38.20 -9.71 -48.64
C GLU A 183 -38.14 -8.32 -47.95
N ALA A 184 -37.13 -8.00 -47.13
CA ALA A 184 -37.09 -6.75 -46.37
C ALA A 184 -35.66 -6.20 -46.20
N SER A 185 -35.05 -5.80 -47.31
CA SER A 185 -33.91 -4.88 -47.28
C SER A 185 -34.41 -3.46 -46.99
N SER A 186 -34.50 -3.09 -45.71
CA SER A 186 -34.56 -1.68 -45.26
C SER A 186 -34.76 -1.58 -43.74
N ALA A 187 -33.67 -1.30 -43.02
CA ALA A 187 -33.58 -0.30 -41.92
C ALA A 187 -32.52 -0.72 -40.89
N SER A 188 -31.26 -0.40 -41.16
CA SER A 188 -30.18 -0.43 -40.16
C SER A 188 -30.08 0.94 -39.48
N MET A 189 -30.16 0.94 -38.15
CA MET A 189 -29.95 2.11 -37.30
C MET A 189 -28.47 2.49 -37.38
N SER A 190 -28.16 3.72 -37.82
CA SER A 190 -26.80 4.13 -38.18
C SER A 190 -25.86 4.08 -36.96
N CYS A 191 -25.03 3.05 -36.89
CA CYS A 191 -23.88 3.01 -36.01
C CYS A 191 -22.73 3.78 -36.68
N PHE A 192 -22.17 4.79 -36.02
CA PHE A 192 -21.03 5.58 -36.50
C PHE A 192 -19.68 4.84 -36.38
N PHE A 193 -19.70 3.51 -36.37
CA PHE A 193 -18.58 2.63 -36.11
C PHE A 193 -18.65 1.48 -37.12
N SER A 194 -17.52 1.16 -37.75
CA SER A 194 -17.39 0.07 -38.72
C SER A 194 -16.72 -1.15 -38.10
N GLU A 195 -17.26 -2.33 -38.39
CA GLU A 195 -16.61 -3.59 -38.10
C GLU A 195 -15.69 -3.93 -39.28
N TYR A 196 -14.40 -4.17 -38.99
CA TYR A 196 -13.37 -4.49 -39.99
C TYR A 196 -12.95 -5.95 -39.88
N SER A 197 -12.66 -6.58 -41.01
CA SER A 197 -12.14 -7.94 -41.06
C SER A 197 -10.64 -7.99 -40.76
N ILE A 198 -10.15 -9.14 -40.28
CA ILE A 198 -8.71 -9.38 -40.10
C ILE A 198 -7.90 -9.18 -41.40
N CYS A 199 -8.50 -9.48 -42.56
CA CYS A 199 -7.86 -9.28 -43.86
C CYS A 199 -7.54 -7.80 -44.11
N GLU A 200 -8.50 -6.92 -43.84
CA GLU A 200 -8.31 -5.47 -43.97
C GLU A 200 -7.27 -4.94 -42.98
N ILE A 201 -7.26 -5.46 -41.75
CA ILE A 201 -6.24 -5.09 -40.75
C ILE A 201 -4.84 -5.53 -41.17
N ASN A 202 -4.71 -6.75 -41.69
CA ASN A 202 -3.43 -7.27 -42.20
C ASN A 202 -2.95 -6.46 -43.41
N GLU A 203 -3.85 -6.12 -44.33
CA GLU A 203 -3.52 -5.27 -45.49
C GLU A 203 -3.07 -3.88 -45.04
N ALA A 204 -3.84 -3.23 -44.16
CA ALA A 204 -3.56 -1.87 -43.69
C ALA A 204 -2.26 -1.75 -42.88
N THR A 205 -1.82 -2.84 -42.22
CA THR A 205 -0.60 -2.89 -41.41
C THR A 205 0.55 -3.61 -42.09
N HIS A 206 0.40 -4.04 -43.35
CA HIS A 206 1.34 -4.90 -44.06
C HIS A 206 1.77 -6.15 -43.27
N ASN A 207 0.80 -6.85 -42.69
CA ASN A 207 0.97 -7.98 -41.77
C ASN A 207 1.74 -7.61 -40.49
N PHE A 208 1.33 -6.50 -39.87
CA PHE A 208 1.94 -5.96 -38.64
C PHE A 208 3.44 -5.68 -38.79
N ASP A 209 3.80 -5.02 -39.89
CA ASP A 209 5.19 -4.60 -40.15
C ASP A 209 5.71 -3.76 -38.99
N GLN A 210 6.91 -4.12 -38.52
CA GLN A 210 7.56 -3.44 -37.40
C GLN A 210 7.94 -1.99 -37.74
N GLU A 211 8.16 -1.66 -39.02
CA GLU A 211 8.41 -0.27 -39.45
C GLU A 211 7.16 0.63 -39.30
N LEU A 212 5.97 0.03 -39.33
CA LEU A 212 4.70 0.74 -39.12
C LEU A 212 4.31 0.84 -37.65
N LYS A 213 5.08 0.21 -36.74
CA LYS A 213 4.79 0.26 -35.30
C LYS A 213 5.12 1.65 -34.76
N ILE A 214 4.10 2.35 -34.27
CA ILE A 214 4.22 3.70 -33.71
C ILE A 214 4.22 3.73 -32.18
N GLY A 215 3.82 2.63 -31.53
CA GLY A 215 3.83 2.54 -30.08
C GLY A 215 3.66 1.12 -29.56
N GLU A 216 4.11 0.90 -28.33
CA GLU A 216 3.93 -0.32 -27.57
C GLU A 216 3.74 0.03 -26.09
N GLY A 217 2.74 -0.57 -25.46
CA GLY A 217 2.46 -0.39 -24.04
C GLY A 217 1.94 -1.66 -23.40
N GLY A 218 1.61 -1.61 -22.11
CA GLY A 218 1.13 -2.78 -21.36
C GLY A 218 -0.17 -3.40 -21.92
N TYR A 219 -0.89 -2.66 -22.76
CA TYR A 219 -2.20 -3.04 -23.30
C TYR A 219 -2.14 -3.58 -24.73
N GLY A 220 -1.03 -3.36 -25.45
CA GLY A 220 -0.94 -3.74 -26.85
C GLY A 220 0.10 -2.97 -27.65
N SER A 221 0.09 -3.25 -28.96
CA SER A 221 0.91 -2.56 -29.96
C SER A 221 0.05 -1.68 -30.84
N VAL A 222 0.56 -0.50 -31.20
CA VAL A 222 -0.13 0.44 -32.09
C VAL A 222 0.65 0.55 -33.39
N TYR A 223 -0.05 0.37 -34.50
CA TYR A 223 0.50 0.45 -35.85
C TYR A 223 -0.14 1.61 -36.60
N LYS A 224 0.65 2.31 -37.41
CA LYS A 224 0.15 3.22 -38.42
C LYS A 224 -0.32 2.41 -39.62
N GLY A 225 -1.52 2.68 -40.11
CA GLY A 225 -2.07 2.00 -41.28
C GLY A 225 -2.82 2.94 -42.21
N HIS A 226 -3.26 2.40 -43.34
CA HIS A 226 -4.16 3.08 -44.26
C HIS A 226 -5.36 2.18 -44.56
N LEU A 227 -6.57 2.66 -44.24
CA LEU A 227 -7.83 1.98 -44.52
C LEU A 227 -8.69 2.89 -45.40
N HIS A 228 -9.14 2.41 -46.55
CA HIS A 228 -9.99 3.17 -47.48
C HIS A 228 -9.45 4.60 -47.77
N HIS A 229 -8.15 4.71 -48.06
CA HIS A 229 -7.43 5.97 -48.27
C HIS A 229 -7.37 6.93 -47.06
N THR A 230 -7.78 6.48 -45.88
CA THR A 230 -7.69 7.23 -44.63
C THR A 230 -6.52 6.70 -43.81
N GLN A 231 -5.67 7.59 -43.33
CA GLN A 231 -4.58 7.22 -42.42
C GLN A 231 -5.15 6.96 -41.01
N VAL A 232 -4.81 5.83 -40.43
CA VAL A 232 -5.39 5.34 -39.17
C VAL A 232 -4.31 4.88 -38.19
N ALA A 233 -4.66 4.85 -36.91
CA ALA A 233 -3.88 4.18 -35.87
C ALA A 233 -4.62 2.91 -35.44
N ILE A 234 -3.97 1.76 -35.58
CA ILE A 234 -4.54 0.43 -35.31
C ILE A 234 -3.88 -0.10 -34.03
N LYS A 235 -4.63 -0.10 -32.93
CA LYS A 235 -4.21 -0.64 -31.63
C LYS A 235 -4.64 -2.10 -31.54
N VAL A 236 -3.67 -3.01 -31.55
CA VAL A 236 -3.87 -4.46 -31.41
C VAL A 236 -3.65 -4.83 -29.95
N LEU A 237 -4.69 -5.31 -29.27
CA LEU A 237 -4.61 -5.68 -27.86
C LEU A 237 -4.03 -7.09 -27.70
N HIS A 238 -3.29 -7.32 -26.61
CA HIS A 238 -2.69 -8.63 -26.34
C HIS A 238 -3.77 -9.68 -26.00
N GLN A 239 -4.10 -10.53 -26.98
CA GLN A 239 -5.15 -11.55 -26.89
C GLN A 239 -4.93 -12.60 -25.79
N HIS A 240 -3.67 -12.86 -25.42
CA HIS A 240 -3.34 -13.87 -24.40
C HIS A 240 -3.36 -13.31 -22.96
N SER A 241 -3.64 -12.02 -22.79
CA SER A 241 -3.85 -11.45 -21.46
C SER A 241 -5.32 -11.64 -21.04
N SER A 242 -5.56 -11.94 -19.77
CA SER A 242 -6.93 -12.01 -19.22
C SER A 242 -7.65 -10.65 -19.20
N GLN A 243 -6.94 -9.55 -19.49
CA GLN A 243 -7.45 -8.17 -19.47
C GLN A 243 -7.82 -7.64 -20.87
N GLY A 244 -7.10 -8.03 -21.92
CA GLY A 244 -7.27 -7.49 -23.28
C GLY A 244 -8.70 -7.54 -23.83
N PRO A 245 -9.42 -8.69 -23.78
CA PRO A 245 -10.80 -8.77 -24.28
C PRO A 245 -11.80 -7.92 -23.50
N LEU A 246 -11.61 -7.76 -22.18
CA LEU A 246 -12.48 -6.92 -21.34
C LEU A 246 -12.26 -5.44 -21.64
N GLU A 247 -11.00 -5.02 -21.76
CA GLU A 247 -10.65 -3.65 -22.14
C GLU A 247 -11.11 -3.29 -23.55
N PHE A 248 -11.00 -4.23 -24.50
CA PHE A 248 -11.56 -4.10 -25.84
C PHE A 248 -13.06 -3.79 -25.79
N GLN A 249 -13.84 -4.63 -25.11
CA GLN A 249 -15.29 -4.46 -25.00
C GLN A 249 -15.65 -3.14 -24.31
N GLN A 250 -14.93 -2.77 -23.25
CA GLN A 250 -15.12 -1.52 -22.54
C GLN A 250 -14.87 -0.31 -23.45
N GLU A 251 -13.74 -0.32 -24.17
CA GLU A 251 -13.31 0.77 -25.04
C GLU A 251 -14.25 0.94 -26.24
N VAL A 252 -14.66 -0.16 -26.89
CA VAL A 252 -15.69 -0.13 -27.95
C VAL A 252 -17.02 0.37 -27.39
N GLY A 253 -17.47 -0.15 -26.24
CA GLY A 253 -18.76 0.22 -25.64
C GLY A 253 -18.85 1.70 -25.31
N ILE A 254 -17.77 2.29 -24.81
CA ILE A 254 -17.70 3.72 -24.49
C ILE A 254 -17.55 4.55 -25.78
N LEU A 255 -16.48 4.33 -26.56
CA LEU A 255 -16.13 5.22 -27.67
C LEU A 255 -17.05 5.13 -28.88
N SER A 256 -17.82 4.04 -29.02
CA SER A 256 -18.88 3.97 -30.05
C SER A 256 -19.98 5.02 -29.83
N THR A 257 -20.19 5.47 -28.58
CA THR A 257 -21.27 6.40 -28.21
C THR A 257 -20.79 7.84 -27.95
N LEU A 258 -19.49 8.03 -27.72
CA LEU A 258 -18.93 9.35 -27.39
C LEU A 258 -18.44 10.10 -28.63
N ARG A 259 -18.79 11.38 -28.72
CA ARG A 259 -18.25 12.31 -29.72
C ARG A 259 -17.92 13.64 -29.04
N HIS A 260 -16.65 14.00 -29.04
CA HIS A 260 -16.15 15.27 -28.49
C HIS A 260 -14.84 15.65 -29.23
N PRO A 261 -14.59 16.94 -29.55
CA PRO A 261 -13.40 17.35 -30.31
C PRO A 261 -12.09 16.94 -29.65
N ASN A 262 -12.04 16.91 -28.31
CA ASN A 262 -10.87 16.55 -27.51
C ASN A 262 -10.90 15.11 -26.98
N ILE A 263 -11.67 14.22 -27.61
CA ILE A 263 -11.61 12.77 -27.39
C ILE A 263 -11.23 12.13 -28.73
N VAL A 264 -10.41 11.09 -28.70
CA VAL A 264 -10.01 10.35 -29.91
C VAL A 264 -11.24 9.70 -30.57
N THR A 265 -11.32 9.78 -31.88
CA THR A 265 -12.39 9.17 -32.65
C THR A 265 -12.07 7.70 -32.92
N LEU A 266 -12.93 6.81 -32.42
CA LEU A 266 -12.95 5.40 -32.82
C LEU A 266 -13.65 5.29 -34.19
N ILE A 267 -12.89 4.92 -35.22
CA ILE A 267 -13.38 4.70 -36.59
C ILE A 267 -14.04 3.32 -36.69
N GLY A 268 -13.43 2.31 -36.06
CA GLY A 268 -13.96 0.95 -36.07
C GLY A 268 -13.20 -0.01 -35.17
N ALA A 269 -13.57 -1.28 -35.23
CA ALA A 269 -12.88 -2.36 -34.53
C ALA A 269 -12.89 -3.65 -35.35
N CYS A 270 -11.95 -4.54 -35.05
CA CYS A 270 -11.91 -5.91 -35.55
C CYS A 270 -11.89 -6.86 -34.34
N ARG A 271 -12.99 -7.62 -34.15
CA ARG A 271 -13.12 -8.55 -33.02
C ARG A 271 -12.16 -9.72 -33.08
N GLU A 272 -11.87 -10.23 -34.27
CA GLU A 272 -11.02 -11.41 -34.48
C GLU A 272 -9.60 -11.20 -33.96
N THR A 273 -9.08 -9.96 -34.08
CA THR A 273 -7.77 -9.56 -33.60
C THR A 273 -7.82 -8.76 -32.30
N CYS A 274 -9.02 -8.44 -31.79
CA CYS A 274 -9.21 -7.45 -30.73
C CYS A 274 -8.50 -6.12 -31.05
N SER A 275 -8.65 -5.65 -32.28
CA SER A 275 -8.01 -4.41 -32.76
C SER A 275 -8.98 -3.24 -32.78
N LEU A 276 -8.50 -2.07 -32.35
CA LEU A 276 -9.22 -0.81 -32.34
C LEU A 276 -8.61 0.13 -33.38
N ILE A 277 -9.45 0.73 -34.21
CA ILE A 277 -9.04 1.59 -35.32
C ILE A 277 -9.43 3.03 -34.99
N TYR A 278 -8.45 3.89 -34.83
CA TYR A 278 -8.61 5.30 -34.49
C TYR A 278 -8.16 6.22 -35.62
N GLU A 279 -8.59 7.48 -35.53
CA GLU A 279 -7.92 8.56 -36.25
C GLU A 279 -6.42 8.61 -35.91
N TYR A 280 -5.58 8.83 -36.91
CA TYR A 280 -4.14 8.97 -36.70
C TYR A 280 -3.76 10.41 -36.32
N LEU A 281 -2.97 10.55 -35.25
CA LEU A 281 -2.54 11.82 -34.69
C LEU A 281 -1.00 11.96 -34.79
N PRO A 282 -0.46 12.74 -35.75
CA PRO A 282 0.96 12.69 -36.10
C PRO A 282 1.91 13.28 -35.07
N ASN A 283 1.45 14.17 -34.20
CA ASN A 283 2.32 14.79 -33.19
C ASN A 283 2.51 13.90 -31.95
N GLY A 284 2.04 12.65 -32.00
CA GLY A 284 2.23 11.66 -30.94
C GLY A 284 1.53 12.05 -29.64
N SER A 285 2.06 11.56 -28.53
CA SER A 285 1.54 11.85 -27.19
C SER A 285 2.11 13.13 -26.60
N LEU A 286 1.41 13.70 -25.62
CA LEU A 286 1.91 14.81 -24.82
C LEU A 286 3.18 14.42 -24.06
N GLU A 287 3.34 13.16 -23.68
CA GLU A 287 4.60 12.64 -23.09
C GLU A 287 5.78 12.80 -24.05
N ASP A 288 5.61 12.40 -25.32
CA ASP A 288 6.64 12.52 -26.35
C ASP A 288 7.02 14.00 -26.56
N ARG A 289 6.03 14.91 -26.51
CA ARG A 289 6.25 16.34 -26.73
C ARG A 289 6.84 17.07 -25.52
N LEU A 290 6.49 16.68 -24.29
CA LEU A 290 7.12 17.19 -23.08
C LEU A 290 8.57 16.71 -22.93
N SER A 291 8.87 15.49 -23.41
CA SER A 291 10.23 14.94 -23.44
C SER A 291 11.05 15.40 -24.65
N CYS A 292 10.47 16.19 -25.56
CA CYS A 292 11.10 16.63 -26.81
C CYS A 292 11.69 15.45 -27.61
N LYS A 293 10.98 14.32 -27.62
CA LYS A 293 11.38 13.10 -28.34
C LYS A 293 11.67 13.43 -29.81
N ASP A 294 12.65 12.74 -30.38
CA ASP A 294 13.13 12.95 -31.75
C ASP A 294 13.56 14.41 -32.06
N ASN A 295 14.04 15.13 -31.03
CA ASN A 295 14.44 16.53 -31.09
C ASN A 295 13.32 17.48 -31.53
N THR A 296 12.07 17.11 -31.25
CA THR A 296 10.93 17.99 -31.51
C THR A 296 11.01 19.25 -30.65
N PRO A 297 10.61 20.43 -31.18
CA PRO A 297 10.73 21.68 -30.43
C PRO A 297 9.87 21.67 -29.16
N PRO A 298 10.25 22.35 -28.08
CA PRO A 298 9.42 22.45 -26.88
C PRO A 298 8.05 23.07 -27.17
N LEU A 299 7.02 22.61 -26.45
CA LEU A 299 5.71 23.24 -26.51
C LEU A 299 5.73 24.60 -25.80
N SER A 300 5.24 25.65 -26.47
CA SER A 300 5.08 26.97 -25.86
C SER A 300 4.05 26.95 -24.72
N TRP A 301 4.17 27.89 -23.79
CA TRP A 301 3.24 27.99 -22.66
C TRP A 301 1.78 28.19 -23.12
N GLN A 302 1.54 28.88 -24.24
CA GLN A 302 0.22 29.07 -24.82
C GLN A 302 -0.39 27.73 -25.25
N THR A 303 0.39 26.90 -25.95
CA THR A 303 -0.03 25.56 -26.37
C THR A 303 -0.29 24.68 -25.15
N ARG A 304 0.54 24.77 -24.11
CA ARG A 304 0.33 24.03 -22.86
C ARG A 304 -0.96 24.43 -22.13
N ILE A 305 -1.30 25.72 -22.07
CA ILE A 305 -2.59 26.18 -21.53
C ILE A 305 -3.76 25.70 -22.38
N ARG A 306 -3.62 25.72 -23.72
CA ARG A 306 -4.65 25.19 -24.61
C ARG A 306 -4.90 23.71 -24.34
N ILE A 307 -3.85 22.89 -24.27
CA ILE A 307 -3.95 21.46 -23.93
C ILE A 307 -4.63 21.26 -22.56
N ALA A 308 -4.24 22.03 -21.55
CA ALA A 308 -4.88 21.96 -20.23
C ALA A 308 -6.39 22.26 -20.29
N SER A 309 -6.80 23.28 -21.05
CA SER A 309 -8.20 23.64 -21.20
C SER A 309 -8.99 22.61 -22.00
N GLU A 310 -8.42 22.07 -23.07
CA GLU A 310 -9.04 21.03 -23.92
C GLU A 310 -9.25 19.73 -23.15
N LEU A 311 -8.24 19.32 -22.36
CA LEU A 311 -8.36 18.19 -21.44
C LEU A 311 -9.45 18.43 -20.39
N CYS A 312 -9.51 19.63 -19.81
CA CYS A 312 -10.58 19.99 -18.87
C CYS A 312 -11.97 19.89 -19.53
N SER A 313 -12.12 20.35 -20.78
CA SER A 313 -13.36 20.22 -21.56
C SER A 313 -13.76 18.76 -21.75
N ALA A 314 -12.81 17.89 -22.13
CA ALA A 314 -13.06 16.47 -22.30
C ALA A 314 -13.52 15.81 -20.99
N LEU A 315 -12.89 16.13 -19.86
CA LEU A 315 -13.26 15.58 -18.56
C LEU A 315 -14.64 16.05 -18.08
N ILE A 316 -14.96 17.33 -18.27
CA ILE A 316 -16.30 17.86 -17.98
C ILE A 316 -17.34 17.09 -18.78
N PHE A 317 -17.10 16.88 -20.07
CA PHE A 317 -17.99 16.12 -20.94
C PHE A 317 -18.19 14.68 -20.43
N LEU A 318 -17.10 13.95 -20.15
CA LEU A 318 -17.15 12.57 -19.65
C LEU A 318 -17.91 12.46 -18.32
N HIS A 319 -17.60 13.33 -17.36
CA HIS A 319 -18.21 13.31 -16.04
C HIS A 319 -19.69 13.72 -16.07
N SER A 320 -20.10 14.46 -17.10
CA SER A 320 -21.48 14.93 -17.29
C SER A 320 -22.30 14.05 -18.25
N CYS A 321 -21.74 12.95 -18.77
CA CYS A 321 -22.47 12.03 -19.64
C CYS A 321 -23.74 11.49 -18.95
N SER A 322 -24.85 11.47 -19.68
CA SER A 322 -26.16 10.98 -19.22
C SER A 322 -26.42 9.60 -19.83
N PRO A 323 -27.00 8.62 -19.09
CA PRO A 323 -27.61 8.74 -17.76
C PRO A 323 -26.61 8.68 -16.58
N ARG A 324 -25.35 8.31 -16.84
CA ARG A 324 -24.33 8.11 -15.81
C ARG A 324 -22.98 8.61 -16.30
N GLY A 325 -22.28 9.39 -15.46
CA GLY A 325 -20.96 9.92 -15.79
C GLY A 325 -19.91 8.83 -15.95
N ILE A 326 -18.89 9.11 -16.75
CA ILE A 326 -17.79 8.20 -17.08
C ILE A 326 -16.51 8.71 -16.42
N ILE A 327 -15.87 7.89 -15.60
CA ILE A 327 -14.56 8.20 -15.01
C ILE A 327 -13.48 7.60 -15.90
N HIS A 328 -12.45 8.38 -16.26
CA HIS A 328 -11.37 7.91 -17.12
C HIS A 328 -10.44 6.91 -16.41
N GLY A 329 -9.97 7.27 -15.22
CA GLY A 329 -9.25 6.37 -14.30
C GLY A 329 -7.75 6.18 -14.57
N ASP A 330 -7.27 6.39 -15.80
CA ASP A 330 -5.81 6.36 -16.12
C ASP A 330 -5.37 7.60 -16.93
N LEU A 331 -5.60 8.79 -16.36
CA LEU A 331 -5.13 10.04 -16.96
C LEU A 331 -3.63 10.21 -16.81
N LYS A 332 -2.94 10.39 -17.94
CA LYS A 332 -1.50 10.68 -18.02
C LYS A 332 -1.16 11.33 -19.37
N PRO A 333 -0.03 12.04 -19.50
CA PRO A 333 0.38 12.65 -20.77
C PRO A 333 0.56 11.66 -21.92
N ALA A 334 0.91 10.40 -21.65
CA ALA A 334 0.97 9.36 -22.67
C ALA A 334 -0.40 9.03 -23.31
N ASN A 335 -1.51 9.32 -22.60
CA ASN A 335 -2.88 9.09 -23.06
C ASN A 335 -3.53 10.35 -23.65
N ILE A 336 -2.74 11.40 -23.90
CA ILE A 336 -3.21 12.64 -24.53
C ILE A 336 -2.45 12.78 -25.84
N LEU A 337 -3.14 12.55 -26.96
CA LEU A 337 -2.56 12.61 -28.29
C LEU A 337 -2.76 14.00 -28.92
N LEU A 338 -1.90 14.35 -29.86
CA LEU A 338 -1.87 15.68 -30.48
C LEU A 338 -2.03 15.56 -32.00
N ASP A 339 -3.01 16.27 -32.56
CA ASP A 339 -3.20 16.38 -34.01
C ASP A 339 -2.16 17.30 -34.66
N ASN A 340 -2.24 17.51 -35.98
CA ASN A 340 -1.33 18.39 -36.74
C ASN A 340 -1.23 19.82 -36.18
N ASN A 341 -2.31 20.32 -35.58
CA ASN A 341 -2.44 21.67 -35.05
C ASN A 341 -2.17 21.75 -33.54
N PHE A 342 -1.69 20.65 -32.94
CA PHE A 342 -1.53 20.49 -31.49
C PHE A 342 -2.84 20.65 -30.71
N VAL A 343 -3.98 20.29 -31.32
CA VAL A 343 -5.23 20.06 -30.59
C VAL A 343 -5.09 18.73 -29.88
N SER A 344 -5.38 18.72 -28.58
CA SER A 344 -5.28 17.54 -27.74
C SER A 344 -6.54 16.68 -27.81
N LYS A 345 -6.34 15.37 -27.86
CA LYS A 345 -7.38 14.34 -27.84
C LYS A 345 -7.02 13.28 -26.82
N LEU A 346 -7.92 13.08 -25.85
CA LEU A 346 -7.80 12.04 -24.84
C LEU A 346 -8.07 10.67 -25.49
N CYS A 347 -7.24 9.67 -25.18
CA CYS A 347 -7.35 8.29 -25.66
C CYS A 347 -7.23 7.28 -24.51
N ASP A 348 -7.29 5.99 -24.85
CA ASP A 348 -7.08 4.85 -23.94
C ASP A 348 -8.18 4.66 -22.89
N PHE A 349 -9.38 4.30 -23.36
CA PHE A 349 -10.59 4.18 -22.55
C PHE A 349 -10.79 2.78 -21.94
N GLY A 350 -9.85 1.85 -22.12
CA GLY A 350 -9.95 0.48 -21.60
C GLY A 350 -10.08 0.39 -20.08
N MET A 351 -9.59 1.40 -19.36
CA MET A 351 -9.69 1.49 -17.89
C MET A 351 -10.87 2.32 -17.37
N CYS A 352 -11.67 2.90 -18.24
CA CYS A 352 -12.79 3.75 -17.83
C CYS A 352 -13.83 2.95 -17.02
N ARG A 353 -14.58 3.67 -16.18
CA ARG A 353 -15.71 3.13 -15.42
C ARG A 353 -16.94 4.00 -15.59
N VAL A 354 -18.06 3.39 -15.92
CA VAL A 354 -19.36 4.07 -15.90
C VAL A 354 -19.87 4.05 -14.47
N LEU A 355 -20.20 5.22 -13.93
CA LEU A 355 -20.75 5.35 -12.58
C LEU A 355 -21.99 4.45 -12.43
N GLY A 356 -22.15 3.77 -11.29
CA GLY A 356 -23.35 2.99 -10.98
C GLY A 356 -23.53 1.64 -11.71
N GLU A 357 -22.57 1.18 -12.53
CA GLU A 357 -22.59 -0.17 -13.12
C GLU A 357 -22.10 -1.28 -12.18
N ASP A 358 -21.50 -0.94 -11.04
CA ASP A 358 -21.02 -1.93 -10.06
C ASP A 358 -22.18 -2.70 -9.42
N LYS A 359 -22.26 -4.00 -9.74
CA LYS A 359 -23.25 -4.96 -9.21
C LYS A 359 -23.15 -5.22 -7.70
N PHE A 360 -22.18 -4.61 -7.01
CA PHE A 360 -21.92 -4.77 -5.58
C PHE A 360 -22.45 -3.62 -4.72
N SER A 361 -23.07 -2.60 -5.32
CA SER A 361 -23.64 -1.47 -4.58
C SER A 361 -25.17 -1.58 -4.53
N ASP A 362 -25.69 -2.22 -3.48
CA ASP A 362 -27.13 -2.29 -3.17
C ASP A 362 -27.76 -0.93 -2.80
N ASN A 363 -26.98 0.16 -2.82
CA ASN A 363 -27.47 1.51 -2.57
C ASN A 363 -27.30 2.37 -3.83
N ASN A 364 -28.43 2.87 -4.37
CA ASN A 364 -28.56 3.79 -5.51
C ASN A 364 -27.92 5.19 -5.30
N THR A 365 -26.94 5.34 -4.40
CA THR A 365 -26.42 6.65 -3.94
C THR A 365 -24.90 6.78 -4.04
N SER A 366 -24.15 5.72 -4.36
CA SER A 366 -22.69 5.80 -4.44
C SER A 366 -22.23 6.35 -5.80
N LEU A 367 -21.78 7.61 -5.82
CA LEU A 367 -21.05 8.27 -6.93
C LEU A 367 -19.59 7.75 -7.06
N CYS A 368 -19.35 6.48 -6.76
CA CYS A 368 -18.02 5.87 -6.81
C CYS A 368 -18.09 4.42 -7.31
N CYS A 369 -17.02 3.98 -7.97
CA CYS A 369 -16.82 2.58 -8.35
C CYS A 369 -15.84 1.95 -7.37
N ARG A 370 -16.17 0.79 -6.79
CA ARG A 370 -15.32 0.14 -5.78
C ARG A 370 -14.55 -1.01 -6.39
N THR A 371 -13.26 -1.10 -6.07
CA THR A 371 -12.44 -2.24 -6.47
C THR A 371 -11.44 -2.61 -5.38
N ASP A 372 -11.24 -3.91 -5.21
CA ASP A 372 -10.24 -4.45 -4.28
C ASP A 372 -8.80 -4.27 -4.80
N HIS A 373 -8.64 -3.95 -6.08
CA HIS A 373 -7.35 -3.84 -6.75
C HIS A 373 -7.28 -2.53 -7.55
N PRO A 374 -6.94 -1.39 -6.90
CA PRO A 374 -6.75 -0.13 -7.60
C PRO A 374 -5.72 -0.28 -8.72
N LYS A 375 -6.09 0.14 -9.93
CA LYS A 375 -5.21 0.12 -11.10
C LYS A 375 -4.98 1.54 -11.60
N GLY A 376 -3.82 1.77 -12.21
CA GLY A 376 -3.47 3.04 -12.84
C GLY A 376 -1.96 3.26 -12.86
N THR A 377 -1.53 4.36 -13.44
CA THR A 377 -0.12 4.70 -13.52
C THR A 377 0.38 5.33 -12.20
N LEU A 378 1.38 4.72 -11.56
CA LEU A 378 1.83 5.01 -10.18
C LEU A 378 2.05 6.50 -9.85
N ALA A 379 2.51 7.32 -10.80
CA ALA A 379 2.78 8.74 -10.55
C ALA A 379 1.54 9.65 -10.69
N TYR A 380 0.45 9.14 -11.24
CA TYR A 380 -0.80 9.88 -11.49
C TYR A 380 -1.99 9.33 -10.70
N ILE A 381 -1.85 8.15 -10.10
CA ILE A 381 -2.92 7.52 -9.33
C ILE A 381 -3.29 8.37 -8.12
N ASP A 382 -4.59 8.57 -7.94
CA ASP A 382 -5.14 9.28 -6.79
C ASP A 382 -4.81 8.51 -5.49
N PRO A 383 -4.12 9.12 -4.52
CA PRO A 383 -3.74 8.46 -3.27
C PRO A 383 -4.95 8.06 -2.43
N GLU A 384 -6.07 8.79 -2.49
CA GLU A 384 -7.30 8.40 -1.78
C GLU A 384 -7.94 7.18 -2.47
N TYR A 385 -7.97 7.13 -3.80
CA TYR A 385 -8.41 5.95 -4.55
C TYR A 385 -7.53 4.73 -4.24
N LEU A 386 -6.20 4.91 -4.23
CA LEU A 386 -5.27 3.83 -3.91
C LEU A 386 -5.47 3.29 -2.49
N ALA A 387 -5.80 4.16 -1.53
CA ALA A 387 -6.04 3.77 -0.14
C ALA A 387 -7.43 3.17 0.12
N THR A 388 -8.46 3.65 -0.58
CA THR A 388 -9.87 3.30 -0.29
C THR A 388 -10.48 2.30 -1.26
N GLY A 389 -9.88 2.14 -2.45
CA GLY A 389 -10.48 1.41 -3.56
C GLY A 389 -11.67 2.11 -4.24
N GLU A 390 -12.03 3.33 -3.82
CA GLU A 390 -13.15 4.09 -4.36
C GLU A 390 -12.73 5.03 -5.50
N LEU A 391 -12.97 4.62 -6.75
CA LEU A 391 -12.71 5.45 -7.92
C LEU A 391 -13.85 6.46 -8.10
N THR A 392 -13.51 7.74 -8.27
CA THR A 392 -14.48 8.83 -8.44
C THR A 392 -14.06 9.81 -9.54
N THR A 393 -14.96 10.70 -9.95
CA THR A 393 -14.62 11.83 -10.83
C THR A 393 -13.50 12.71 -10.25
N LYS A 394 -13.40 12.79 -8.92
CA LYS A 394 -12.32 13.51 -8.22
C LYS A 394 -10.97 12.81 -8.31
N SER A 395 -10.92 11.54 -8.66
CA SER A 395 -9.68 10.83 -8.93
C SER A 395 -9.07 11.31 -10.25
N ASP A 396 -9.89 11.53 -11.28
CA ASP A 396 -9.44 12.18 -12.53
C ASP A 396 -8.94 13.62 -12.28
N VAL A 397 -9.57 14.36 -11.37
CA VAL A 397 -9.13 15.71 -10.98
C VAL A 397 -7.72 15.70 -10.38
N TYR A 398 -7.39 14.70 -9.56
CA TYR A 398 -6.05 14.55 -9.01
C TYR A 398 -5.01 14.33 -10.12
N SER A 399 -5.25 13.38 -11.01
CA SER A 399 -4.36 13.09 -12.13
C SER A 399 -4.21 14.30 -13.06
N PHE A 400 -5.30 15.03 -13.31
CA PHE A 400 -5.29 16.32 -14.03
C PHE A 400 -4.38 17.35 -13.35
N GLY A 401 -4.44 17.47 -12.02
CA GLY A 401 -3.54 18.33 -11.25
C GLY A 401 -2.06 18.03 -11.48
N ILE A 402 -1.67 16.75 -11.47
CA ILE A 402 -0.29 16.33 -11.76
C ILE A 402 0.11 16.69 -13.20
N ILE A 403 -0.80 16.53 -14.17
CA ILE A 403 -0.58 16.93 -15.57
C ILE A 403 -0.36 18.45 -15.66
N LEU A 404 -1.13 19.27 -14.94
CA LEU A 404 -0.92 20.72 -14.90
C LEU A 404 0.47 21.09 -14.35
N LEU A 405 0.91 20.43 -13.26
CA LEU A 405 2.25 20.66 -12.71
C LEU A 405 3.34 20.32 -13.74
N ARG A 406 3.16 19.23 -14.50
CA ARG A 406 4.09 18.88 -15.58
C ARG A 406 4.09 19.87 -16.72
N LEU A 407 2.92 20.37 -17.12
CA LEU A 407 2.82 21.41 -18.15
C LEU A 407 3.54 22.70 -17.73
N LEU A 408 3.44 23.08 -16.46
CA LEU A 408 4.11 24.27 -15.91
C LEU A 408 5.63 24.13 -15.82
N THR A 409 6.12 22.95 -15.42
CA THR A 409 7.53 22.77 -15.03
C THR A 409 8.37 22.01 -16.06
N GLY A 410 7.74 21.28 -16.99
CA GLY A 410 8.43 20.36 -17.90
C GLY A 410 9.06 19.14 -17.22
N LYS A 411 8.86 18.97 -15.91
CA LYS A 411 9.53 17.94 -15.10
C LYS A 411 8.79 16.59 -15.11
N PRO A 412 9.47 15.50 -14.71
CA PRO A 412 8.82 14.21 -14.48
C PRO A 412 7.74 14.28 -13.38
N ALA A 413 6.73 13.41 -13.45
CA ALA A 413 5.63 13.39 -12.48
C ALA A 413 6.06 13.02 -11.05
N LEU A 414 7.05 12.14 -10.91
CA LEU A 414 7.43 11.62 -9.60
C LEU A 414 8.10 12.72 -8.76
N GLY A 415 7.52 13.04 -7.59
CA GLY A 415 8.05 14.06 -6.69
C GLY A 415 7.71 15.52 -7.06
N ILE A 416 7.06 15.74 -8.20
CA ILE A 416 6.77 17.08 -8.73
C ILE A 416 5.97 17.96 -7.76
N TYR A 417 5.00 17.36 -7.06
CA TYR A 417 4.17 18.05 -6.07
C TYR A 417 5.03 18.69 -4.98
N LYS A 418 5.94 17.91 -4.39
CA LYS A 418 6.83 18.38 -3.30
C LYS A 418 7.81 19.45 -3.80
N GLU A 419 8.31 19.33 -5.02
CA GLU A 419 9.19 20.34 -5.59
C GLU A 419 8.48 21.69 -5.76
N VAL A 420 7.25 21.66 -6.30
CA VAL A 420 6.44 22.87 -6.49
C VAL A 420 6.00 23.45 -5.16
N GLU A 421 5.56 22.63 -4.20
CA GLU A 421 5.23 23.07 -2.84
C GLU A 421 6.41 23.80 -2.16
N ASN A 422 7.61 23.23 -2.25
CA ASN A 422 8.82 23.85 -1.71
C ASN A 422 9.18 25.17 -2.41
N ALA A 423 9.01 25.25 -3.73
CA ALA A 423 9.25 26.48 -4.48
C ALA A 423 8.25 27.58 -4.10
N LEU A 424 6.98 27.24 -3.93
CA LEU A 424 5.94 28.16 -3.47
C LEU A 424 6.22 28.69 -2.07
N ASN A 425 6.58 27.81 -1.13
CA ASN A 425 6.91 28.18 0.25
C ASN A 425 8.11 29.12 0.34
N LYS A 426 9.05 29.02 -0.60
CA LYS A 426 10.23 29.90 -0.69
C LYS A 426 9.99 31.18 -1.50
N GLY A 427 8.83 31.32 -2.16
CA GLY A 427 8.55 32.44 -3.06
C GLY A 427 9.26 32.37 -4.41
N ASN A 428 9.80 31.21 -4.80
CA ASN A 428 10.65 31.02 -5.97
C ASN A 428 9.90 30.33 -7.13
N LEU A 429 8.65 30.73 -7.38
CA LEU A 429 7.85 30.11 -8.45
C LEU A 429 8.53 30.25 -9.82
N LYS A 430 9.16 31.40 -10.11
CA LYS A 430 9.79 31.64 -11.40
C LYS A 430 10.89 30.61 -11.75
N ASP A 431 11.59 30.10 -10.75
CA ASP A 431 12.70 29.16 -10.92
C ASP A 431 12.24 27.74 -11.29
N ILE A 432 10.98 27.39 -11.03
CA ILE A 432 10.44 26.06 -11.34
C ILE A 432 9.64 26.03 -12.65
N LEU A 433 9.30 27.19 -13.20
CA LEU A 433 8.61 27.28 -14.49
C LEU A 433 9.56 26.85 -15.61
N ASP A 434 9.01 26.12 -16.58
CA ASP A 434 9.77 25.64 -17.71
C ASP A 434 10.16 26.80 -18.64
N SER A 435 11.42 27.23 -18.56
CA SER A 435 11.97 28.28 -19.44
C SER A 435 11.95 27.90 -20.92
N THR A 436 11.92 26.60 -21.26
CA THR A 436 11.87 26.15 -22.66
C THR A 436 10.50 26.39 -23.29
N ALA A 437 9.45 26.59 -22.49
CA ALA A 437 8.11 26.93 -22.95
C ALA A 437 7.97 28.42 -23.34
N GLY A 438 9.04 29.21 -23.22
CA GLY A 438 9.05 30.66 -23.39
C GLY A 438 8.70 31.40 -22.11
N ASP A 439 8.42 32.71 -22.25
CA ASP A 439 8.15 33.59 -21.12
C ASP A 439 6.73 33.39 -20.57
N TRP A 440 6.62 32.58 -19.51
CA TRP A 440 5.39 32.41 -18.77
C TRP A 440 4.92 33.73 -18.14
N PRO A 441 3.68 34.18 -18.45
CA PRO A 441 3.09 35.28 -17.73
C PRO A 441 2.90 34.92 -16.25
N PHE A 442 3.54 35.68 -15.36
CA PHE A 442 3.63 35.31 -13.95
C PHE A 442 2.26 35.14 -13.28
N VAL A 443 1.28 36.00 -13.60
CA VAL A 443 -0.07 35.93 -13.03
C VAL A 443 -0.78 34.64 -13.46
N GLN A 444 -0.73 34.30 -14.75
CA GLN A 444 -1.34 33.07 -15.28
C GLN A 444 -0.64 31.83 -14.72
N ALA A 445 0.70 31.84 -14.66
CA ALA A 445 1.47 30.74 -14.08
C ALA A 445 1.12 30.54 -12.60
N GLN A 446 1.03 31.62 -11.82
CA GLN A 446 0.66 31.56 -10.41
C GLN A 446 -0.76 30.99 -10.22
N GLN A 447 -1.73 31.47 -10.99
CA GLN A 447 -3.10 30.94 -10.95
C GLN A 447 -3.16 29.45 -11.31
N LEU A 448 -2.44 29.04 -12.36
CA LEU A 448 -2.41 27.65 -12.82
C LEU A 448 -1.75 26.73 -11.78
N VAL A 449 -0.67 27.17 -11.14
CA VAL A 449 0.01 26.42 -10.08
C VAL A 449 -0.89 26.26 -8.87
N HIS A 450 -1.56 27.32 -8.40
CA HIS A 450 -2.49 27.20 -7.28
C HIS A 450 -3.63 26.23 -7.58
N LEU A 451 -4.15 26.26 -8.81
CA LEU A 451 -5.17 25.32 -9.25
C LEU A 451 -4.65 23.88 -9.27
N ALA A 452 -3.45 23.66 -9.81
CA ALA A 452 -2.81 22.34 -9.86
C ALA A 452 -2.56 21.77 -8.46
N MET A 453 -2.03 22.58 -7.53
CA MET A 453 -1.80 22.18 -6.14
C MET A 453 -3.10 21.78 -5.44
N ARG A 454 -4.17 22.58 -5.58
CA ARG A 454 -5.50 22.26 -5.01
C ARG A 454 -6.10 20.98 -5.59
N SER A 455 -5.86 20.71 -6.88
CA SER A 455 -6.30 19.46 -7.53
C SER A 455 -5.55 18.23 -6.99
N CYS A 456 -4.30 18.39 -6.55
CA CYS A 456 -3.48 17.32 -5.99
C CYS A 456 -3.66 17.11 -4.47
N GLU A 457 -4.65 17.73 -3.84
CA GLU A 457 -4.91 17.54 -2.41
C GLU A 457 -5.27 16.08 -2.07
N MET A 458 -4.83 15.63 -0.90
CA MET A 458 -5.02 14.24 -0.45
C MET A 458 -6.50 13.89 -0.27
N SER A 459 -7.35 14.85 0.08
CA SER A 459 -8.79 14.64 0.24
C SER A 459 -9.55 15.09 -1.01
N ARG A 460 -10.37 14.20 -1.58
CA ARG A 460 -11.26 14.50 -2.71
C ARG A 460 -12.26 15.62 -2.43
N LYS A 461 -12.57 15.91 -1.17
CA LYS A 461 -13.50 16.98 -0.75
C LYS A 461 -12.93 18.38 -0.91
N THR A 462 -11.60 18.53 -0.83
CA THR A 462 -10.93 19.84 -0.96
C THR A 462 -10.55 20.17 -2.40
N ARG A 463 -10.49 19.14 -3.26
CA ARG A 463 -10.20 19.30 -4.69
C ARG A 463 -11.30 20.12 -5.38
N PRO A 464 -10.93 21.02 -6.30
CA PRO A 464 -11.88 21.87 -6.99
C PRO A 464 -12.79 21.09 -7.93
N GLU A 465 -13.93 21.67 -8.29
CA GLU A 465 -14.82 21.16 -9.34
C GLU A 465 -14.34 21.57 -10.74
N LEU A 466 -14.44 20.66 -11.72
CA LEU A 466 -13.97 20.91 -13.08
C LEU A 466 -14.71 22.07 -13.75
N ALA A 467 -16.05 22.03 -13.76
CA ALA A 467 -16.85 23.02 -14.48
C ALA A 467 -16.96 24.38 -13.77
N SER A 468 -17.07 24.39 -12.43
CA SER A 468 -17.35 25.62 -11.67
C SER A 468 -16.11 26.31 -11.12
N GLU A 469 -14.96 25.65 -11.04
CA GLU A 469 -13.73 26.25 -10.52
C GLU A 469 -12.58 26.17 -11.54
N ILE A 470 -12.22 24.97 -12.02
CA ILE A 470 -11.08 24.79 -12.93
C ILE A 470 -11.33 25.50 -14.28
N TRP A 471 -12.47 25.24 -14.91
CA TRP A 471 -12.82 25.82 -16.22
C TRP A 471 -12.86 27.35 -16.19
N ARG A 472 -13.40 27.92 -15.11
CA ARG A 472 -13.48 29.39 -14.94
C ARG A 472 -12.13 30.09 -14.90
N VAL A 473 -11.05 29.35 -14.60
CA VAL A 473 -9.68 29.86 -14.65
C VAL A 473 -9.05 29.58 -16.01
N LEU A 474 -9.19 28.36 -16.54
CA LEU A 474 -8.54 27.94 -17.78
C LEU A 474 -9.12 28.57 -19.06
N GLU A 475 -10.43 28.75 -19.13
CA GLU A 475 -11.07 29.32 -20.33
C GLU A 475 -10.61 30.76 -20.61
N PRO A 476 -10.62 31.70 -19.63
CA PRO A 476 -10.09 33.05 -19.85
C PRO A 476 -8.61 33.05 -20.21
N MET A 477 -7.82 32.17 -19.59
CA MET A 477 -6.40 32.03 -19.94
C MET A 477 -6.23 31.63 -21.41
N ARG A 478 -6.96 30.60 -21.88
CA ARG A 478 -6.95 30.18 -23.29
C ARG A 478 -7.37 31.33 -24.20
N ALA A 479 -8.44 32.04 -23.88
CA ALA A 479 -8.92 33.17 -24.69
C ALA A 479 -7.88 34.29 -24.79
N SER A 480 -7.16 34.58 -23.70
CA SER A 480 -6.08 35.56 -23.67
C SER A 480 -4.84 35.15 -24.49
N CYS A 481 -4.57 33.84 -24.60
CA CYS A 481 -3.54 33.31 -25.49
C CYS A 481 -3.91 33.54 -26.96
N GLY A 482 -5.20 33.43 -27.29
CA GLY A 482 -5.73 33.72 -28.62
C GLY A 482 -5.45 35.16 -29.07
N ALA A 483 -5.61 36.14 -28.18
CA ALA A 483 -5.36 37.56 -28.50
C ALA A 483 -3.88 37.90 -28.77
N CYS A 484 -2.93 37.12 -28.25
CA CYS A 484 -1.50 37.34 -28.45
C CYS A 484 -0.91 36.49 -29.59
N CYS A 485 -1.47 35.31 -29.85
CA CYS A 485 -1.13 34.53 -31.05
C CYS A 485 -1.70 35.13 -32.34
N SER A 486 -2.67 36.04 -32.26
CA SER A 486 -3.22 36.69 -33.46
C SER A 486 -2.27 37.70 -34.13
N ARG A 487 -1.27 38.26 -33.44
CA ARG A 487 -0.46 39.35 -34.03
C ARG A 487 0.68 38.90 -34.95
N LEU A 488 0.95 37.60 -35.06
CA LEU A 488 1.98 37.09 -35.98
C LEU A 488 1.49 35.96 -36.90
N ILE A 489 0.18 35.61 -36.86
CA ILE A 489 -0.44 34.63 -37.77
C ILE A 489 -1.87 35.07 -38.19
N PHE A 490 -2.19 36.37 -38.18
CA PHE A 490 -3.40 36.89 -38.84
C PHE A 490 -3.03 37.92 -39.89
N GLU A 491 -2.51 37.41 -41.01
CA GLU A 491 -3.02 37.80 -42.33
C GLU A 491 -3.63 36.55 -42.98
N GLU A 492 -4.60 35.95 -42.31
CA GLU A 492 -5.67 35.26 -43.03
C GLU A 492 -6.94 35.56 -42.25
N GLU A 493 -7.64 36.58 -42.75
CA GLU A 493 -8.99 36.92 -42.35
C GLU A 493 -9.88 35.67 -42.38
N SER A 494 -11.00 35.77 -41.66
CA SER A 494 -12.26 35.04 -41.81
C SER A 494 -12.60 34.64 -43.26
N GLN A 495 -11.86 33.69 -43.84
CA GLN A 495 -12.07 33.23 -45.20
C GLN A 495 -13.06 32.09 -45.16
N MET A 496 -14.17 32.39 -45.82
CA MET A 496 -15.16 31.44 -46.28
C MET A 496 -14.51 30.13 -46.76
N PRO A 497 -15.01 28.96 -46.33
CA PRO A 497 -14.49 27.70 -46.81
C PRO A 497 -14.49 27.66 -48.34
N SER A 498 -13.35 27.32 -48.95
CA SER A 498 -13.16 27.39 -50.41
C SER A 498 -14.15 26.51 -51.19
N TYR A 499 -14.67 25.45 -50.58
CA TYR A 499 -15.71 24.59 -51.15
C TYR A 499 -17.11 25.23 -51.19
N PHE A 500 -17.31 26.43 -50.63
CA PHE A 500 -18.52 27.24 -50.84
C PHE A 500 -18.43 28.12 -52.08
N ILE A 501 -17.24 28.25 -52.67
CA ILE A 501 -16.97 29.13 -53.80
C ILE A 501 -17.09 28.31 -55.09
N CYS A 502 -17.87 28.83 -56.05
CA CYS A 502 -18.00 28.24 -57.36
C CYS A 502 -16.66 28.31 -58.11
N PRO A 503 -16.14 27.19 -58.66
CA PRO A 503 -14.88 27.23 -59.40
C PRO A 503 -14.88 28.09 -60.67
N ILE A 504 -16.04 28.31 -61.29
CA ILE A 504 -16.18 29.13 -62.50
C ILE A 504 -16.29 30.61 -62.15
N PHE A 505 -17.25 30.96 -61.28
CA PHE A 505 -17.53 32.37 -60.95
C PHE A 505 -16.63 32.94 -59.85
N GLN A 506 -15.96 32.10 -59.07
CA GLN A 506 -15.16 32.52 -57.92
C GLN A 506 -15.98 33.31 -56.88
N GLU A 507 -17.29 33.04 -56.82
CA GLU A 507 -18.26 33.61 -55.87
C GLU A 507 -18.98 32.50 -55.08
N VAL A 508 -19.66 32.87 -53.99
CA VAL A 508 -20.45 31.94 -53.17
C VAL A 508 -21.56 31.30 -54.00
N MET A 509 -21.63 29.96 -53.96
CA MET A 509 -22.72 29.25 -54.59
C MET A 509 -24.05 29.51 -53.87
N GLN A 510 -25.05 29.96 -54.61
CA GLN A 510 -26.43 30.12 -54.18
C GLN A 510 -27.28 28.88 -54.52
N ASP A 511 -27.02 28.25 -55.67
CA ASP A 511 -27.68 27.01 -56.12
C ASP A 511 -26.64 25.97 -56.58
N PRO A 512 -25.93 25.32 -55.64
CA PRO A 512 -24.87 24.39 -55.98
C PRO A 512 -25.40 23.11 -56.66
N VAL A 513 -24.83 22.75 -57.80
CA VAL A 513 -25.12 21.53 -58.58
C VAL A 513 -23.87 20.70 -58.84
N VAL A 514 -24.01 19.38 -58.77
CA VAL A 514 -22.94 18.41 -59.05
C VAL A 514 -22.97 18.02 -60.52
N ALA A 515 -21.83 18.11 -61.20
CA ALA A 515 -21.66 17.65 -62.57
C ALA A 515 -21.19 16.18 -62.62
N ALA A 516 -21.11 15.60 -63.83
CA ALA A 516 -20.70 14.21 -64.03
C ALA A 516 -19.26 13.88 -63.59
N ASP A 517 -18.42 14.90 -63.39
CA ASP A 517 -17.06 14.78 -62.88
C ASP A 517 -16.99 14.71 -61.34
N GLY A 518 -18.13 14.83 -60.65
CA GLY A 518 -18.21 14.83 -59.19
C GLY A 518 -17.91 16.17 -58.52
N TYR A 519 -17.59 17.23 -59.28
CA TYR A 519 -17.38 18.57 -58.76
C TYR A 519 -18.70 19.34 -58.65
N THR A 520 -18.75 20.26 -57.70
CA THR A 520 -19.91 21.13 -57.49
C THR A 520 -19.65 22.53 -58.04
N TYR A 521 -20.64 23.07 -58.74
CA TYR A 521 -20.59 24.38 -59.40
C TYR A 521 -21.87 25.15 -59.09
N GLU A 522 -21.87 26.46 -59.34
CA GLU A 522 -23.10 27.24 -59.39
C GLU A 522 -23.92 26.83 -60.63
N ALA A 523 -25.23 26.64 -60.47
CA ALA A 523 -26.11 26.12 -61.51
C ALA A 523 -26.07 26.97 -62.78
N GLU A 524 -26.12 28.29 -62.63
CA GLU A 524 -26.06 29.24 -63.75
C GLU A 524 -24.69 29.25 -64.44
N ALA A 525 -23.60 29.13 -63.67
CA ALA A 525 -22.24 29.11 -64.21
C ALA A 525 -21.99 27.89 -65.09
N LEU A 526 -22.34 26.71 -64.58
CA LEU A 526 -22.13 25.45 -65.30
C LEU A 526 -23.09 25.32 -66.48
N LYS A 527 -24.32 25.82 -66.36
CA LYS A 527 -25.25 25.88 -67.49
C LYS A 527 -24.71 26.76 -68.62
N GLY A 528 -24.20 27.95 -68.30
CA GLY A 528 -23.56 28.83 -69.28
C GLY A 528 -22.32 28.21 -69.95
N TRP A 529 -21.54 27.42 -69.21
CA TRP A 529 -20.41 26.67 -69.74
C TRP A 529 -20.85 25.60 -70.76
N LEU A 530 -21.86 24.80 -70.41
CA LEU A 530 -22.39 23.73 -71.28
C LEU A 530 -23.16 24.27 -72.50
N ASP A 531 -23.82 25.42 -72.36
CA ASP A 531 -24.56 26.10 -73.44
C ASP A 531 -23.59 26.78 -74.43
N SER A 532 -22.34 27.05 -74.01
CA SER A 532 -21.27 27.61 -74.86
C SER A 532 -20.50 26.53 -75.65
N ASP A 533 -21.14 25.38 -75.93
CA ASP A 533 -20.62 24.24 -76.70
C ASP A 533 -19.38 23.52 -76.10
N HIS A 534 -19.12 23.70 -74.80
CA HIS A 534 -18.10 22.93 -74.08
C HIS A 534 -18.68 21.60 -73.59
N ASP A 535 -18.00 20.48 -73.88
CA ASP A 535 -18.34 19.14 -73.35
C ASP A 535 -17.33 18.63 -72.31
N THR A 536 -16.46 19.51 -71.80
CA THR A 536 -15.41 19.21 -70.82
C THR A 536 -15.70 19.81 -69.44
N SER A 537 -15.14 19.15 -68.42
CA SER A 537 -15.13 19.57 -67.02
C SER A 537 -14.40 20.92 -66.87
N PRO A 538 -15.04 21.95 -66.27
CA PRO A 538 -14.37 23.22 -65.98
C PRO A 538 -13.16 23.08 -65.04
N MET A 539 -13.11 22.03 -64.20
CA MET A 539 -12.04 21.80 -63.22
C MET A 539 -10.88 20.95 -63.74
N THR A 540 -11.19 19.94 -64.56
CA THR A 540 -10.19 18.93 -64.99
C THR A 540 -9.90 18.96 -66.48
N ASN A 541 -10.68 19.72 -67.25
CA ASN A 541 -10.64 19.77 -68.71
C ASN A 541 -10.85 18.40 -69.41
N LEU A 542 -11.35 17.41 -68.68
CA LEU A 542 -11.72 16.09 -69.20
C LEU A 542 -13.15 16.08 -69.70
N LYS A 543 -13.46 15.28 -70.72
CA LYS A 543 -14.81 15.16 -71.28
C LYS A 543 -15.80 14.63 -70.23
N LEU A 544 -16.94 15.31 -70.06
CA LEU A 544 -17.98 14.90 -69.12
C LEU A 544 -18.73 13.66 -69.63
N ALA A 545 -18.97 12.69 -68.75
CA ALA A 545 -19.67 11.45 -69.11
C ALA A 545 -21.14 11.68 -69.52
N HIS A 546 -21.80 12.68 -68.94
CA HIS A 546 -23.15 13.12 -69.29
C HIS A 546 -23.39 14.58 -68.88
N ARG A 547 -24.45 15.21 -69.41
CA ARG A 547 -24.84 16.59 -69.09
C ARG A 547 -25.86 16.71 -67.94
N ASN A 548 -26.18 15.61 -67.25
CA ASN A 548 -27.12 15.63 -66.13
C ASN A 548 -26.51 16.38 -64.94
N LEU A 549 -27.30 17.28 -64.34
CA LEU A 549 -26.94 18.07 -63.16
C LEU A 549 -27.77 17.60 -61.96
N VAL A 550 -27.11 17.35 -60.83
CA VAL A 550 -27.78 16.91 -59.59
C VAL A 550 -27.69 18.03 -58.56
N GLN A 551 -28.81 18.43 -57.96
CA GLN A 551 -28.80 19.49 -56.93
C GLN A 551 -28.07 19.03 -55.66
N ASN A 552 -27.15 19.87 -55.17
CA ASN A 552 -26.41 19.62 -53.92
C ASN A 552 -27.11 20.31 -52.74
N HIS A 553 -28.25 19.77 -52.33
CA HIS A 553 -29.05 20.32 -51.22
C HIS A 553 -28.30 20.37 -49.88
N ALA A 554 -27.35 19.46 -49.67
CA ALA A 554 -26.51 19.41 -48.48
C ALA A 554 -25.55 20.61 -48.43
N LEU A 555 -24.83 20.86 -49.52
CA LEU A 555 -23.94 22.02 -49.62
C LEU A 555 -24.72 23.34 -49.54
N ARG A 556 -25.88 23.41 -50.20
CA ARG A 556 -26.75 24.58 -50.13
C ARG A 556 -27.19 24.90 -48.70
N SER A 557 -27.60 23.88 -47.94
CA SER A 557 -27.96 24.03 -46.53
C SER A 557 -26.78 24.48 -45.67
N ALA A 558 -25.59 23.91 -45.93
CA ALA A 558 -24.36 24.28 -45.20
C ALA A 558 -23.92 25.74 -45.47
N ILE A 559 -24.04 26.21 -46.71
CA ILE A 559 -23.76 27.62 -47.07
C ILE A 559 -24.75 28.55 -46.36
N GLN A 560 -26.04 28.21 -46.34
CA GLN A 560 -27.07 29.00 -45.66
C GLN A 560 -26.86 29.05 -44.15
N GLU A 561 -26.53 27.93 -43.51
CA GLU A 561 -26.21 27.87 -42.09
C GLU A 561 -24.97 28.71 -41.75
N TRP A 562 -23.95 28.68 -42.62
CA TRP A 562 -22.75 29.51 -42.44
C TRP A 562 -23.04 31.01 -42.58
N LEU A 563 -23.87 31.40 -43.56
CA LEU A 563 -24.31 32.79 -43.73
C LEU A 563 -25.16 33.30 -42.55
N GLN A 564 -25.91 32.42 -41.89
CA GLN A 564 -26.74 32.77 -40.72
C GLN A 564 -25.95 32.86 -39.41
N LYS A 565 -24.78 32.22 -39.31
CA LYS A 565 -23.92 32.24 -38.12
C LYS A 565 -22.97 33.45 -38.07
N ARG A 566 -23.15 34.42 -38.97
CA ARG A 566 -22.28 35.59 -39.11
C ARG A 566 -22.89 36.86 -38.54
#